data_AF-A0A6M0AW28-F1
#
_entry.id   AF-A0A6M0AW28-F1
#
_cell.length_a   1.000
_cell.length_b   1.000
_cell.length_c   1.000
_cell.angle_alpha   90.00
_cell.angle_beta   90.00
_cell.angle_gamma   90.00
#
_symmetry.space_group_name_H-M   'P 1'
#
loop_
_entity.id
_entity.type
_entity.pdbx_description
1 polymer ?
#
loop_
_entity_poly.entity_id
_entity_poly.type
_entity_poly.pdbx_seq_one_letter_code
_entity_poly.pdbx_strand_id
1 'polypeptide(L)'
;MLEEILLLLEQKQSQEGDSGTDVVLELNWDSLQSSAQTMAALLSLFALAPMPWSLVSKAARAASLEFDLVVNRDILVEKYLLQKLDDNTYQLHERIREFLSIKGEQLADVENLKRGFCSAIVAIAKDIPETP
;
A
#
# COMPACT_ATOMS: atom_id res chain seq x y z
N MET A 1 0.34 -15.34 12.87
CA MET A 1 -0.42 -14.06 12.86
C MET A 1 -0.83 -13.62 11.46
N LEU A 2 0.06 -13.16 10.56
CA LEU A 2 -0.32 -12.85 9.16
C LEU A 2 -0.66 -14.13 8.37
N GLU A 3 0.15 -15.18 8.59
CA GLU A 3 -0.13 -16.53 8.08
C GLU A 3 -1.42 -17.11 8.65
N GLU A 4 -1.80 -16.81 9.89
CA GLU A 4 -3.07 -17.27 10.48
C GLU A 4 -4.27 -16.58 9.86
N ILE A 5 -4.15 -15.28 9.56
CA ILE A 5 -5.20 -14.54 8.85
C ILE A 5 -5.32 -15.09 7.44
N LEU A 6 -4.21 -15.27 6.72
CA LEU A 6 -4.21 -15.92 5.39
C LEU A 6 -4.78 -17.35 5.45
N LEU A 7 -4.45 -18.15 6.46
CA LEU A 7 -4.95 -19.52 6.62
C LEU A 7 -6.44 -19.56 6.96
N LEU A 8 -6.91 -18.69 7.85
CA LEU A 8 -8.34 -18.53 8.17
C LEU A 8 -9.13 -18.06 6.95
N LEU A 9 -8.52 -17.21 6.15
CA LEU A 9 -9.06 -16.69 4.91
C LEU A 9 -9.14 -17.77 3.80
N GLU A 10 -8.11 -18.61 3.65
CA GLU A 10 -8.09 -19.78 2.75
C GLU A 10 -9.09 -20.86 3.17
N GLN A 11 -9.23 -21.13 4.46
CA GLN A 11 -10.23 -22.08 4.97
C GLN A 11 -11.66 -21.61 4.69
N LYS A 12 -11.91 -20.29 4.76
CA LYS A 12 -13.22 -19.69 4.48
C LYS A 12 -13.54 -19.63 2.97
N GLN A 13 -12.54 -19.57 2.10
CA GLN A 13 -12.70 -19.65 0.63
C GLN A 13 -13.27 -20.99 0.15
N SER A 14 -13.05 -22.07 0.91
CA SER A 14 -13.51 -23.41 0.51
C SER A 14 -15.02 -23.64 0.71
N GLN A 15 -15.75 -22.69 1.32
CA GLN A 15 -17.17 -22.87 1.67
C GLN A 15 -18.17 -21.97 0.93
N GLU A 16 -17.78 -20.82 0.37
CA GLU A 16 -18.74 -19.90 -0.28
C GLU A 16 -18.18 -19.32 -1.58
N GLY A 17 -18.97 -19.45 -2.65
CA GLY A 17 -18.68 -18.94 -3.99
C GLY A 17 -18.84 -17.42 -4.10
N ASP A 18 -18.08 -16.69 -3.32
CA ASP A 18 -17.48 -15.37 -3.60
C ASP A 18 -16.47 -15.14 -2.46
N SER A 19 -15.20 -14.92 -2.77
CA SER A 19 -14.12 -15.39 -1.90
C SER A 19 -14.05 -14.63 -0.57
N GLY A 20 -14.24 -15.30 0.58
CA GLY A 20 -14.32 -14.68 1.92
C GLY A 20 -13.13 -13.79 2.36
N THR A 21 -12.03 -13.85 1.62
CA THR A 21 -10.88 -12.92 1.61
C THR A 21 -11.22 -11.50 1.21
N ASP A 22 -12.07 -11.32 0.19
CA ASP A 22 -12.39 -10.00 -0.33
C ASP A 22 -13.25 -9.26 0.69
N VAL A 23 -14.18 -9.96 1.36
CA VAL A 23 -15.00 -9.40 2.45
C VAL A 23 -14.15 -8.83 3.59
N VAL A 24 -13.06 -9.49 3.99
CA VAL A 24 -12.20 -8.99 5.08
C VAL A 24 -11.36 -7.80 4.64
N LEU A 25 -10.84 -7.81 3.41
CA LEU A 25 -10.11 -6.67 2.85
C LEU A 25 -11.02 -5.45 2.72
N GLU A 26 -12.25 -5.65 2.26
CA GLU A 26 -13.30 -4.62 2.20
C GLU A 26 -13.59 -4.04 3.59
N LEU A 27 -13.85 -4.88 4.59
CA LEU A 27 -14.08 -4.41 5.96
C LEU A 27 -12.88 -3.63 6.54
N ASN A 28 -11.66 -4.08 6.25
CA ASN A 28 -10.47 -3.36 6.67
C ASN A 28 -10.38 -2.00 5.98
N TRP A 29 -10.60 -1.94 4.67
CA TRP A 29 -10.62 -0.70 3.88
C TRP A 29 -11.66 0.30 4.37
N ASP A 30 -12.90 -0.14 4.59
CA ASP A 30 -14.00 0.71 5.06
C ASP A 30 -13.77 1.28 6.46
N SER A 31 -12.99 0.56 7.29
CA SER A 31 -12.60 1.03 8.63
C SER A 31 -11.47 2.06 8.63
N LEU A 32 -10.79 2.27 7.49
CA LEU A 32 -9.69 3.22 7.39
C LEU A 32 -10.22 4.66 7.34
N GLN A 33 -9.50 5.56 8.00
CA GLN A 33 -9.67 7.00 7.78
C GLN A 33 -9.17 7.37 6.37
N SER A 34 -9.67 8.47 5.82
CA SER A 34 -9.31 8.91 4.46
C SER A 34 -7.80 9.04 4.24
N SER A 35 -7.05 9.53 5.23
CA SER A 35 -5.57 9.62 5.13
C SER A 35 -4.91 8.24 4.95
N ALA A 36 -5.42 7.21 5.61
CA ALA A 36 -4.88 5.86 5.53
C ALA A 36 -5.27 5.19 4.20
N GLN A 37 -6.48 5.47 3.69
CA GLN A 37 -6.89 5.07 2.34
C GLN A 37 -6.01 5.72 1.26
N THR A 38 -5.75 7.03 1.37
CA THR A 38 -4.84 7.75 0.47
C THR A 38 -3.41 7.18 0.55
N MET A 39 -2.92 6.89 1.75
CA MET A 39 -1.62 6.25 1.95
C MET A 39 -1.56 4.86 1.31
N ALA A 40 -2.59 4.04 1.49
CA ALA A 40 -2.67 2.71 0.90
C ALA A 40 -2.73 2.75 -0.63
N ALA A 41 -3.48 3.71 -1.19
CA ALA A 41 -3.52 3.95 -2.63
C ALA A 41 -2.14 4.36 -3.18
N LEU A 42 -1.41 5.26 -2.51
CA LEU A 42 -0.04 5.61 -2.88
C LEU A 42 0.87 4.38 -2.87
N LEU A 43 0.80 3.55 -1.82
CA LEU A 43 1.60 2.34 -1.69
C LEU A 43 1.33 1.32 -2.81
N SER A 44 0.09 1.25 -3.31
CA SER A 44 -0.29 0.34 -4.40
C SER A 44 0.45 0.62 -5.73
N LEU A 45 0.95 1.85 -5.91
CA LEU A 45 1.71 2.26 -7.10
C LEU A 45 3.12 1.66 -7.14
N PHE A 46 3.66 1.22 -5.99
CA PHE A 46 4.96 0.59 -5.91
C PHE A 46 4.91 -0.85 -6.43
N ALA A 47 6.07 -1.39 -6.80
CA ALA A 47 6.21 -2.79 -7.17
C ALA A 47 6.03 -3.72 -5.97
N LEU A 48 5.82 -5.02 -6.21
CA LEU A 48 5.77 -6.08 -5.18
C LEU A 48 7.11 -6.37 -4.50
N ALA A 49 8.05 -5.42 -4.53
CA ALA A 49 9.36 -5.55 -3.94
C ALA A 49 9.40 -4.90 -2.55
N PRO A 50 10.36 -5.27 -1.68
CA PRO A 50 10.67 -4.53 -0.47
C PRO A 50 10.87 -3.03 -0.76
N MET A 51 10.09 -2.19 -0.10
CA MET A 51 10.05 -0.74 -0.27
C MET A 51 10.74 -0.05 0.91
N PRO A 52 11.86 0.66 0.67
CA PRO A 52 12.43 1.53 1.68
C PRO A 52 11.46 2.66 2.03
N TRP A 53 11.24 2.92 3.31
CA TRP A 53 10.31 3.94 3.78
C TRP A 53 10.70 5.35 3.34
N SER A 54 11.99 5.60 3.13
CA SER A 54 12.52 6.87 2.61
C SER A 54 11.99 7.17 1.20
N LEU A 55 11.81 6.14 0.37
CA LEU A 55 11.26 6.26 -0.98
C LEU A 55 9.78 6.62 -0.93
N VAL A 56 9.01 5.93 -0.09
CA VAL A 56 7.59 6.22 0.14
C VAL A 56 7.40 7.66 0.64
N SER A 57 8.25 8.10 1.58
CA SER A 57 8.25 9.46 2.11
C SER A 57 8.54 10.52 1.05
N LYS A 58 9.41 10.23 0.07
CA LYS A 58 9.67 11.13 -1.07
C LYS A 58 8.46 11.22 -1.99
N ALA A 59 7.83 10.08 -2.31
CA ALA A 59 6.63 10.04 -3.15
C ALA A 59 5.45 10.79 -2.51
N ALA A 60 5.21 10.59 -1.21
CA ALA A 60 4.17 11.28 -0.47
C ALA A 60 4.37 12.81 -0.45
N ARG A 61 5.62 13.27 -0.24
CA ARG A 61 5.95 14.70 -0.33
C ARG A 61 5.75 15.27 -1.72
N ALA A 62 6.13 14.52 -2.77
CA ALA A 62 5.95 14.94 -4.15
C ALA A 62 4.47 14.98 -4.58
N ALA A 63 3.62 14.18 -3.94
CA ALA A 63 2.16 14.25 -4.07
C ALA A 63 1.52 15.28 -3.13
N SER A 64 2.31 16.05 -2.38
CA SER A 64 1.83 17.06 -1.41
C SER A 64 0.86 16.48 -0.37
N LEU A 65 1.12 15.27 0.13
CA LEU A 65 0.26 14.66 1.15
C LEU A 65 0.48 15.33 2.51
N GLU A 66 -0.59 15.91 3.05
CA GLU A 66 -0.60 16.67 4.30
C GLU A 66 -1.20 15.85 5.46
N PHE A 67 -0.57 14.72 5.79
CA PHE A 67 -0.91 13.92 6.96
C PHE A 67 0.32 13.20 7.53
N ASP A 68 0.19 12.67 8.75
CA ASP A 68 1.28 11.93 9.40
C ASP A 68 1.50 10.56 8.73
N LEU A 69 2.57 10.45 7.96
CA LEU A 69 2.90 9.21 7.24
C LEU A 69 3.20 8.03 8.18
N VAL A 70 3.79 8.30 9.35
CA VAL A 70 4.17 7.26 10.32
C VAL A 70 2.92 6.67 10.96
N VAL A 71 1.98 7.52 11.37
CA VAL A 71 0.69 7.07 11.93
C VAL A 71 -0.08 6.23 10.90
N ASN A 72 -0.19 6.71 9.65
CA ASN A 72 -0.94 5.98 8.62
C ASN A 72 -0.26 4.66 8.23
N ARG A 73 1.08 4.60 8.20
CA ARG A 73 1.82 3.36 8.02
C ARG A 73 1.50 2.33 9.10
N ASP A 74 1.53 2.76 10.37
CA ASP A 74 1.35 1.87 11.51
C ASP A 74 -0.08 1.32 11.53
N ILE A 75 -1.08 2.13 11.18
CA ILE A 75 -2.46 1.69 10.95
C ILE A 75 -2.52 0.62 9.86
N LEU A 76 -1.85 0.81 8.72
CA LEU A 76 -1.87 -0.17 7.63
C LEU A 76 -1.18 -1.48 8.00
N VAL A 77 -0.13 -1.43 8.83
CA VAL A 77 0.51 -2.63 9.39
C VAL A 77 -0.42 -3.35 10.37
N GLU A 78 -1.07 -2.62 11.27
CA GLU A 78 -2.04 -3.18 12.23
C GLU A 78 -3.24 -3.82 11.53
N LYS A 79 -3.68 -3.24 10.41
CA LYS A 79 -4.77 -3.77 9.57
C LYS A 79 -4.33 -4.86 8.59
N TYR A 80 -3.06 -5.29 8.66
CA TYR A 80 -2.49 -6.30 7.76
C TYR A 80 -2.59 -5.94 6.27
N LEU A 81 -2.66 -4.64 5.95
CA LEU A 81 -2.65 -4.10 4.59
C LEU A 81 -1.22 -3.72 4.15
N LEU A 82 -0.24 -3.76 5.06
CA LEU A 82 1.16 -3.52 4.79
C LEU A 82 2.02 -4.45 5.67
N GLN A 83 2.98 -5.15 5.07
CA GLN A 83 3.91 -5.99 5.81
C GLN A 83 5.15 -5.18 6.19
N LYS A 84 5.53 -5.20 7.47
CA LYS A 84 6.85 -4.73 7.93
C LYS A 84 7.86 -5.87 7.78
N LEU A 85 8.94 -5.64 7.04
CA LEU A 85 10.03 -6.63 6.86
C LEU A 85 11.19 -6.36 7.82
N ASP A 86 11.57 -5.09 7.97
CA ASP A 86 12.55 -4.60 8.93
C ASP A 86 12.14 -3.20 9.44
N ASP A 87 13.00 -2.52 10.20
CA ASP A 87 12.69 -1.21 10.79
C ASP A 87 12.29 -0.11 9.82
N ASN A 88 12.71 -0.17 8.55
CA ASN A 88 12.41 0.84 7.55
C ASN A 88 12.05 0.27 6.17
N THR A 89 11.79 -1.03 6.07
CA THR A 89 11.42 -1.69 4.82
C THR A 89 10.08 -2.39 4.95
N TYR A 90 9.21 -2.13 3.99
CA TYR A 90 7.83 -2.62 3.97
C TYR A 90 7.50 -3.25 2.63
N GLN A 91 6.49 -4.12 2.58
CA GLN A 91 6.09 -4.77 1.35
C GLN A 91 4.58 -4.96 1.33
N LEU A 92 4.01 -4.88 0.12
CA LEU A 92 2.65 -5.32 -0.13
C LEU A 92 2.67 -6.76 -0.64
N HIS A 93 1.78 -7.59 -0.10
CA HIS A 93 1.47 -8.87 -0.71
C HIS A 93 0.73 -8.65 -2.04
N GLU A 94 0.90 -9.55 -3.01
CA GLU A 94 0.33 -9.46 -4.37
C GLU A 94 -1.15 -9.10 -4.37
N ARG A 95 -1.98 -9.95 -3.73
CA ARG A 95 -3.42 -9.73 -3.61
C ARG A 95 -3.81 -8.41 -2.95
N ILE A 96 -3.07 -7.99 -1.91
CA ILE A 96 -3.35 -6.74 -1.20
C ILE A 96 -3.07 -5.56 -2.12
N ARG A 97 -1.96 -5.60 -2.86
CA ARG A 97 -1.62 -4.55 -3.83
C ARG A 97 -2.72 -4.40 -4.88
N GLU A 98 -3.17 -5.50 -5.47
CA GLU A 98 -4.25 -5.49 -6.47
C GLU A 98 -5.53 -4.86 -5.91
N PHE A 99 -5.95 -5.31 -4.72
CA PHE A 99 -7.10 -4.76 -4.01
C PHE A 99 -6.95 -3.25 -3.78
N LEU A 100 -5.82 -2.80 -3.24
CA LEU A 100 -5.55 -1.39 -2.96
C LEU A 100 -5.45 -0.54 -4.23
N SER A 101 -4.95 -1.11 -5.34
CA SER A 101 -4.94 -0.42 -6.64
C SER A 101 -6.35 -0.17 -7.15
N ILE A 102 -7.24 -1.17 -7.09
CA ILE A 102 -8.65 -1.01 -7.48
C ILE A 102 -9.34 0.07 -6.63
N LYS A 103 -9.13 0.04 -5.32
CA LYS A 103 -9.67 1.06 -4.41
C LYS A 103 -9.08 2.44 -4.65
N GLY A 104 -7.78 2.51 -4.92
CA GLY A 104 -7.05 3.75 -5.19
C GLY A 104 -7.57 4.47 -6.43
N GLU A 105 -7.89 3.76 -7.51
CA GLU A 105 -8.47 4.33 -8.74
C GLU A 105 -9.85 4.98 -8.52
N GLN A 106 -10.54 4.65 -7.42
CA GLN A 106 -11.83 5.24 -7.05
C GLN A 106 -11.68 6.53 -6.22
N LEU A 107 -10.46 6.86 -5.77
CA LEU A 107 -10.19 8.09 -5.03
C LEU A 107 -10.14 9.30 -5.96
N ALA A 108 -10.72 10.41 -5.52
CA ALA A 108 -10.77 11.65 -6.31
C ALA A 108 -9.37 12.21 -6.67
N ASP A 109 -8.33 11.91 -5.88
CA ASP A 109 -6.98 12.47 -6.04
C ASP A 109 -5.94 11.47 -6.58
N VAL A 110 -6.37 10.37 -7.19
CA VAL A 110 -5.45 9.32 -7.66
C VAL A 110 -4.40 9.82 -8.67
N GLU A 111 -4.77 10.77 -9.53
CA GLU A 111 -3.84 11.33 -10.53
C GLU A 111 -2.71 12.17 -9.90
N ASN A 112 -2.99 12.83 -8.77
CA ASN A 112 -1.95 13.52 -8.01
C ASN A 112 -0.99 12.51 -7.35
N LEU A 113 -1.53 11.40 -6.82
CA LEU A 113 -0.70 10.32 -6.28
C LEU A 113 0.24 9.72 -7.35
N LYS A 114 -0.30 9.41 -8.54
CA LYS A 114 0.50 8.91 -9.68
C LYS A 114 1.60 9.90 -10.07
N ARG A 115 1.29 11.20 -10.12
CA ARG A 115 2.25 12.26 -10.45
C ARG A 115 3.36 12.39 -9.40
N GLY A 116 2.99 12.40 -8.12
CA GLY A 116 3.96 12.46 -7.02
C GLY A 116 4.86 11.24 -6.98
N PHE A 117 4.29 10.04 -7.15
CA PHE A 117 5.04 8.81 -7.31
C PHE A 117 6.06 8.91 -8.47
N CYS A 118 5.61 9.19 -9.70
CA CYS A 118 6.49 9.29 -10.86
C CYS A 118 7.59 10.34 -10.66
N SER A 119 7.25 11.50 -10.07
CA SER A 119 8.22 12.56 -9.79
C SER A 119 9.30 12.10 -8.82
N ALA A 120 8.94 11.35 -7.79
CA ALA A 120 9.90 10.79 -6.84
C ALA A 120 10.78 9.70 -7.47
N ILE A 121 10.21 8.82 -8.29
CA ILE A 121 11.00 7.80 -9.02
C ILE A 121 12.00 8.46 -9.96
N VAL A 122 11.57 9.44 -10.75
CA VAL A 122 12.44 10.19 -11.67
C VAL A 122 13.54 10.92 -10.91
N ALA A 123 13.23 11.55 -9.78
CA ALA A 123 14.23 12.23 -8.96
C ALA A 123 15.33 11.29 -8.48
N ILE A 124 14.98 10.06 -8.09
CA ILE A 124 15.96 9.06 -7.63
C ILE A 124 16.73 8.45 -8.79
N ALA A 125 16.07 8.20 -9.92
CA ALA A 125 16.72 7.66 -11.10
C ALA A 125 17.84 8.57 -11.62
N LYS A 126 17.73 9.89 -11.44
CA LYS A 126 18.79 10.86 -11.79
C LYS A 126 20.08 10.71 -10.97
N ASP A 127 20.00 10.10 -9.79
CA ASP A 127 21.16 9.84 -8.93
C ASP A 127 21.87 8.52 -9.31
N ILE A 128 21.26 7.70 -10.19
CA ILE A 128 21.84 6.45 -10.68
C ILE A 128 22.74 6.78 -11.87
N PRO A 129 24.03 6.39 -11.86
CA PRO A 129 24.92 6.57 -13.00
C PRO A 129 24.36 5.92 -14.26
N GLU A 130 24.48 6.58 -15.42
CA GLU A 130 24.05 6.02 -16.71
C GLU A 130 24.86 4.78 -17.12
N THR A 131 26.04 4.60 -16.53
CA THR A 131 26.93 3.46 -16.76
C THR A 131 27.16 2.69 -15.46
N PRO A 132 27.01 1.35 -15.45
CA PRO A 132 27.25 0.48 -14.28
C PRO A 132 28.66 0.58 -13.70
#